data_AF-A0A1M7CBU9-F1
#
_entry.id   AF-A0A1M7CBU9-F1
#
_cell.length_a   1.000
_cell.length_b   1.000
_cell.length_c   1.000
_cell.angle_alpha   90.00
_cell.angle_beta   90.00
_cell.angle_gamma   90.00
#
_symmetry.space_group_name_H-M   'P 1'
#
loop_
_entity.id
_entity.type
_entity.pdbx_description
1 polymer ?
#
loop_
_entity_poly.entity_id
_entity_poly.type
_entity_poly.pdbx_seq_one_letter_code
_entity_poly.pdbx_strand_id
1 'polypeptide(L)'
;MGISDENIKGFLGYADCFRQTQAEISDGVSAQWHDLDADILNANEAALSVLNSVLARKAGICILSITDEDKNRASIHADFVKSINAVEHCLQRGLYGAAATLIRRELEAVNNCYAYRKGKQKDGKNPHIKPYKHLDGVYKSLTNVAHNSKRDAMQYLSGGSPANLDPKFDKAFAEWLLLTHIHCLCSVAMDMTYKAEFSADEPFSGDEKFFLECALDVLTAKEYLVLK
;
A
#
# COMPACT_ATOMS: atom_id res chain seq x y z
N MET A 1 -20.87 -45.65 6.99
CA MET A 1 -22.01 -44.76 6.65
C MET A 1 -21.54 -43.82 5.54
N GLY A 2 -22.09 -43.94 4.33
CA GLY A 2 -21.79 -42.99 3.25
C GLY A 2 -22.56 -41.69 3.50
N ILE A 3 -21.89 -40.55 3.36
CA ILE A 3 -22.55 -39.24 3.39
C ILE A 3 -23.32 -39.10 2.08
N SER A 4 -24.63 -38.82 2.13
CA SER A 4 -25.44 -38.64 0.93
C SER A 4 -25.04 -37.37 0.16
N ASP A 5 -25.22 -37.36 -1.16
CA ASP A 5 -24.92 -36.20 -2.00
C ASP A 5 -25.70 -34.93 -1.59
N GLU A 6 -26.89 -35.09 -1.03
CA GLU A 6 -27.66 -33.98 -0.45
C GLU A 6 -27.00 -33.39 0.80
N ASN A 7 -26.42 -34.24 1.67
CA ASN A 7 -25.69 -33.77 2.84
C ASN A 7 -24.39 -33.05 2.44
N ILE A 8 -23.74 -33.48 1.36
CA ILE A 8 -22.56 -32.80 0.80
C ILE A 8 -22.95 -31.44 0.23
N LYS A 9 -24.01 -31.36 -0.59
CA LYS A 9 -24.50 -30.09 -1.14
C LYS A 9 -24.95 -29.12 -0.05
N GLY A 10 -25.66 -29.60 0.96
CA GLY A 10 -26.07 -28.79 2.11
C GLY A 10 -24.88 -28.22 2.88
N PHE A 11 -23.82 -29.01 3.08
CA PHE A 11 -22.60 -28.54 3.74
C PHE A 11 -21.80 -27.55 2.89
N LEU A 12 -21.68 -27.79 1.58
CA LEU A 12 -20.98 -26.86 0.67
C LEU A 12 -21.71 -25.51 0.54
N GLY A 13 -23.03 -25.48 0.70
CA GLY A 13 -23.82 -24.24 0.71
C GLY A 13 -23.40 -23.23 1.78
N TYR A 14 -22.75 -23.66 2.88
CA TYR A 14 -22.19 -22.74 3.87
C TYR A 14 -21.08 -21.86 3.30
N ALA A 15 -20.28 -22.37 2.36
CA ALA A 15 -19.22 -21.58 1.73
C ALA A 15 -19.79 -20.46 0.86
N ASP A 16 -20.88 -20.73 0.14
CA ASP A 16 -21.54 -19.74 -0.71
C ASP A 16 -22.27 -18.69 0.14
N CYS A 17 -22.98 -19.11 1.18
CA CYS A 17 -23.59 -18.21 2.16
C CYS A 17 -22.55 -17.30 2.84
N PHE A 18 -21.41 -17.85 3.24
CA PHE A 18 -20.31 -17.09 3.81
C PHE A 18 -19.74 -16.05 2.83
N ARG A 19 -19.46 -16.44 1.59
CA ARG A 19 -18.95 -15.52 0.55
C ARG A 19 -19.93 -14.39 0.26
N GLN A 20 -21.22 -14.70 0.16
CA GLN A 20 -22.27 -13.71 -0.06
C GLN A 20 -22.36 -12.74 1.12
N THR A 21 -22.37 -13.26 2.35
CA THR A 21 -22.39 -12.45 3.58
C THR A 21 -21.19 -11.51 3.63
N GLN A 22 -19.98 -12.01 3.35
CA GLN A 22 -18.78 -11.17 3.30
C GLN A 22 -18.83 -10.09 2.21
N ALA A 23 -19.42 -10.39 1.05
CA ALA A 23 -19.59 -9.42 -0.02
C ALA A 23 -20.54 -8.29 0.41
N GLU A 24 -21.72 -8.63 0.92
CA GLU A 24 -22.73 -7.66 1.38
C GLU A 24 -22.18 -6.70 2.44
N ILE A 25 -21.48 -7.25 3.43
CA ILE A 25 -20.86 -6.48 4.49
C ILE A 25 -19.71 -5.59 3.96
N SER A 26 -18.88 -6.11 3.05
CA SER A 26 -17.79 -5.34 2.43
C SER A 26 -18.31 -4.15 1.60
N ASP A 27 -19.45 -4.33 0.93
CA ASP A 27 -20.08 -3.29 0.10
C ASP A 27 -20.62 -2.14 0.96
N GLY A 28 -21.11 -2.45 2.18
CA GLY A 28 -21.51 -1.45 3.17
C GLY A 28 -20.37 -0.50 3.56
N VAL A 29 -19.18 -1.04 3.81
CA VAL A 29 -17.98 -0.23 4.11
C VAL A 29 -17.47 0.51 2.87
N SER A 30 -17.52 -0.15 1.70
CA SER A 30 -17.05 0.45 0.44
C SER A 30 -17.87 1.71 0.08
N ALA A 31 -19.16 1.75 0.43
CA ALA A 31 -19.98 2.94 0.24
C ALA A 31 -19.47 4.16 1.04
N GLN A 32 -18.79 3.92 2.17
CA GLN A 32 -18.23 4.96 3.04
C GLN A 32 -16.83 5.42 2.58
N TRP A 33 -16.26 4.81 1.54
CA TRP A 33 -14.97 5.23 0.99
C TRP A 33 -14.97 6.69 0.54
N HIS A 34 -16.10 7.17 0.03
CA HIS A 34 -16.28 8.56 -0.38
C HIS A 34 -16.44 9.53 0.80
N ASP A 35 -16.57 9.03 2.03
CA ASP A 35 -16.57 9.85 3.24
C ASP A 35 -15.15 10.25 3.67
N LEU A 36 -14.10 9.65 3.09
CA LEU A 36 -12.71 10.06 3.31
C LEU A 36 -12.49 11.50 2.83
N ASP A 37 -11.51 12.16 3.43
CA ASP A 37 -11.09 13.49 3.01
C ASP A 37 -10.74 13.51 1.51
N ALA A 38 -11.42 14.40 0.77
CA ALA A 38 -11.30 14.48 -0.69
C ALA A 38 -9.88 14.84 -1.14
N ASP A 39 -9.13 15.62 -0.36
CA ASP A 39 -7.75 15.97 -0.69
C ASP A 39 -6.84 14.73 -0.59
N ILE A 40 -7.10 13.84 0.36
CA ILE A 40 -6.37 12.57 0.49
C ILE A 40 -6.68 11.65 -0.69
N LEU A 41 -7.96 11.54 -1.08
CA LEU A 41 -8.37 10.75 -2.24
C LEU A 41 -7.71 11.27 -3.54
N ASN A 42 -7.74 12.59 -3.75
CA ASN A 42 -7.11 13.23 -4.90
C ASN A 42 -5.57 13.06 -4.88
N ALA A 43 -4.94 13.12 -3.71
CA ALA A 43 -3.51 12.86 -3.57
C ALA A 43 -3.15 11.41 -3.92
N ASN A 44 -4.01 10.45 -3.61
CA ASN A 44 -3.85 9.06 -4.04
C ASN A 44 -3.87 8.93 -5.56
N GLU A 45 -4.89 9.49 -6.21
CA GLU A 45 -5.00 9.47 -7.67
C GLU A 45 -3.83 10.19 -8.35
N ALA A 46 -3.39 11.33 -7.80
CA ALA A 46 -2.23 12.06 -8.28
C ALA A 46 -0.93 11.23 -8.16
N ALA A 47 -0.67 10.66 -6.98
CA ALA A 47 0.52 9.84 -6.75
C ALA A 47 0.53 8.57 -7.64
N LEU A 48 -0.63 7.92 -7.80
CA LEU A 48 -0.80 6.77 -8.68
C LEU A 48 -0.58 7.13 -10.15
N SER A 49 -1.08 8.30 -10.58
CA SER A 49 -0.89 8.81 -11.95
C SER A 49 0.57 9.07 -12.24
N VAL A 50 1.29 9.73 -11.32
CA VAL A 50 2.74 9.97 -11.45
C VAL A 50 3.50 8.66 -11.53
N LEU A 51 3.22 7.71 -10.62
CA LEU A 51 3.90 6.41 -10.60
C LEU A 51 3.72 5.66 -11.93
N ASN A 52 2.50 5.62 -12.46
CA ASN A 52 2.22 4.93 -13.73
C ASN A 52 2.83 5.65 -14.94
N SER A 53 2.84 6.98 -14.94
CA SER A 53 3.50 7.77 -16.01
C SER A 53 5.02 7.52 -16.03
N VAL A 54 5.67 7.48 -14.87
CA VAL A 54 7.09 7.13 -14.75
C VAL A 54 7.33 5.68 -15.18
N LEU A 55 6.47 4.75 -14.76
CA LEU A 55 6.56 3.34 -15.14
C LEU A 55 6.44 3.13 -16.65
N ALA A 56 5.55 3.86 -17.32
CA ALA A 56 5.37 3.77 -18.76
C ALA A 56 6.65 4.10 -19.54
N ARG A 57 7.47 5.05 -19.05
CA ARG A 57 8.79 5.35 -19.64
C ARG A 57 9.80 4.21 -19.49
N LYS A 58 9.69 3.39 -18.45
CA LYS A 58 10.64 2.29 -18.22
C LYS A 58 10.54 1.16 -19.24
N ALA A 59 9.42 1.06 -19.97
CA ALA A 59 9.23 0.05 -21.00
C ALA A 59 10.31 0.09 -22.11
N GLY A 60 10.99 1.22 -22.29
CA GLY A 60 12.06 1.40 -23.27
C GLY A 60 13.48 1.07 -22.79
N ILE A 61 13.70 0.69 -21.52
CA ILE A 61 15.04 0.48 -20.98
C ILE A 61 15.61 -0.88 -21.43
N CYS A 62 16.80 -0.86 -22.04
CA CYS A 62 17.50 -2.08 -22.43
C CYS A 62 18.02 -2.84 -21.20
N ILE A 63 17.61 -4.11 -21.05
CA ILE A 63 18.03 -4.95 -19.91
C ILE A 63 19.55 -5.23 -19.88
N LEU A 64 20.22 -5.12 -21.04
CA LEU A 64 21.67 -5.30 -21.15
C LEU A 64 22.45 -4.07 -20.64
N SER A 65 21.80 -2.91 -20.46
CA SER A 65 22.45 -1.67 -20.01
C SER A 65 22.26 -1.39 -18.51
N ILE A 66 21.73 -2.34 -17.74
CA ILE A 66 21.46 -2.17 -16.31
C ILE A 66 22.26 -3.17 -15.47
N THR A 67 22.66 -2.74 -14.28
CA THR A 67 23.41 -3.56 -13.33
C THR A 67 22.51 -4.60 -12.65
N ASP A 68 23.09 -5.59 -11.94
CA ASP A 68 22.28 -6.51 -11.14
C ASP A 68 21.57 -5.82 -9.97
N GLU A 69 22.15 -4.74 -9.43
CA GLU A 69 21.48 -3.89 -8.45
C GLU A 69 20.25 -3.21 -9.04
N ASP A 70 20.35 -2.69 -10.26
CA ASP A 70 19.22 -2.09 -10.97
C ASP A 70 18.13 -3.12 -11.28
N LYS A 71 18.50 -4.36 -11.65
CA LYS A 71 17.53 -5.46 -11.84
C LYS A 71 16.79 -5.78 -10.54
N ASN A 72 17.50 -5.86 -9.41
CA ASN A 72 16.87 -6.13 -8.12
C ASN A 72 15.93 -5.01 -7.68
N ARG A 73 16.32 -3.74 -7.89
CA ARG A 73 15.43 -2.60 -7.66
C ARG A 73 14.21 -2.62 -8.57
N ALA A 74 14.38 -2.94 -9.85
CA ALA A 74 13.27 -3.10 -10.79
C ALA A 74 12.31 -4.22 -10.38
N SER A 75 12.81 -5.31 -9.81
CA SER A 75 11.96 -6.38 -9.25
C SER A 75 11.13 -5.90 -8.05
N ILE A 76 11.71 -5.09 -7.16
CA ILE A 76 10.97 -4.46 -6.05
C ILE A 76 9.90 -3.51 -6.58
N HIS A 77 10.25 -2.66 -7.54
CA HIS A 77 9.31 -1.77 -8.23
C HIS A 77 8.14 -2.54 -8.85
N ALA A 78 8.41 -3.66 -9.52
CA ALA A 78 7.39 -4.49 -10.13
C ALA A 78 6.49 -5.20 -9.11
N ASP A 79 7.05 -5.72 -8.01
CA ASP A 79 6.25 -6.31 -6.91
C ASP A 79 5.34 -5.26 -6.27
N PHE A 80 5.89 -4.08 -5.99
CA PHE A 80 5.17 -2.94 -5.43
C PHE A 80 3.97 -2.54 -6.29
N VAL A 81 4.19 -2.30 -7.59
CA VAL A 81 3.12 -1.87 -8.52
C VAL A 81 2.01 -2.92 -8.63
N LYS A 82 2.37 -4.21 -8.67
CA LYS A 82 1.39 -5.30 -8.72
C LYS A 82 0.52 -5.38 -7.46
N SER A 83 0.99 -4.87 -6.32
CA SER A 83 0.28 -4.95 -5.06
C SER A 83 -0.62 -3.75 -4.73
N ILE A 84 -0.55 -2.63 -5.48
CA ILE A 84 -1.29 -1.39 -5.19
C ILE A 84 -2.80 -1.65 -5.06
N ASN A 85 -3.39 -2.31 -6.07
CA ASN A 85 -4.82 -2.60 -6.09
C ASN A 85 -5.25 -3.45 -4.87
N ALA A 86 -4.37 -4.28 -4.33
CA ALA A 86 -4.67 -5.08 -3.14
C ALA A 86 -4.75 -4.21 -1.87
N VAL A 87 -3.92 -3.17 -1.77
CA VAL A 87 -3.97 -2.20 -0.66
C VAL A 87 -5.30 -1.45 -0.68
N GLU A 88 -5.62 -0.82 -1.81
CA GLU A 88 -6.85 -0.04 -1.96
C GLU A 88 -8.08 -0.90 -1.76
N HIS A 89 -8.11 -2.11 -2.31
CA HIS A 89 -9.19 -3.06 -2.10
C HIS A 89 -9.39 -3.42 -0.61
N CYS A 90 -8.29 -3.64 0.13
CA CYS A 90 -8.39 -3.90 1.57
C CYS A 90 -8.90 -2.69 2.34
N LEU A 91 -8.47 -1.48 1.99
CA LEU A 91 -8.91 -0.25 2.64
C LEU A 91 -10.39 0.04 2.38
N GLN A 92 -10.84 -0.06 1.13
CA GLN A 92 -12.23 0.14 0.73
C GLN A 92 -13.18 -0.82 1.44
N ARG A 93 -12.73 -2.04 1.75
CA ARG A 93 -13.54 -3.07 2.42
C ARG A 93 -13.36 -3.11 3.94
N GLY A 94 -12.65 -2.15 4.53
CA GLY A 94 -12.38 -2.12 5.98
C GLY A 94 -11.51 -3.29 6.49
N LEU A 95 -10.77 -3.95 5.61
CA LEU A 95 -9.85 -5.05 5.93
C LEU A 95 -8.51 -4.48 6.46
N TYR A 96 -8.58 -3.66 7.50
CA TYR A 96 -7.45 -2.82 7.92
C TYR A 96 -6.22 -3.61 8.40
N GLY A 97 -6.39 -4.81 8.96
CA GLY A 97 -5.27 -5.68 9.30
C GLY A 97 -4.48 -6.16 8.08
N ALA A 98 -5.20 -6.49 7.00
CA ALA A 98 -4.59 -6.86 5.72
C ALA A 98 -3.95 -5.63 5.05
N ALA A 99 -4.66 -4.50 5.02
CA ALA A 99 -4.13 -3.24 4.49
C ALA A 99 -2.83 -2.82 5.21
N ALA A 100 -2.81 -2.85 6.55
CA ALA A 100 -1.62 -2.51 7.33
C ALA A 100 -0.43 -3.45 7.03
N THR A 101 -0.69 -4.73 6.77
CA THR A 101 0.34 -5.70 6.38
C THR A 101 0.93 -5.38 5.01
N LEU A 102 0.08 -5.05 4.04
CA LEU A 102 0.50 -4.68 2.69
C LEU A 102 1.28 -3.36 2.69
N ILE A 103 0.75 -2.32 3.35
CA ILE A 103 1.41 -1.00 3.49
C ILE A 103 2.75 -1.12 4.24
N ARG A 104 2.86 -2.03 5.21
CA ARG A 104 4.15 -2.32 5.86
C ARG A 104 5.17 -2.85 4.84
N ARG A 105 4.76 -3.74 3.94
CA ARG A 105 5.62 -4.25 2.85
C ARG A 105 5.99 -3.16 1.86
N GLU A 106 5.08 -2.23 1.57
CA GLU A 106 5.37 -1.05 0.75
C GLU A 106 6.47 -0.16 1.37
N LEU A 107 6.40 0.09 2.68
CA LEU A 107 7.48 0.81 3.38
C LEU A 107 8.81 0.05 3.34
N GLU A 108 8.78 -1.28 3.48
CA GLU A 108 9.98 -2.12 3.34
C GLU A 108 10.56 -2.03 1.92
N ALA A 109 9.72 -2.04 0.89
CA ALA A 109 10.12 -1.87 -0.51
C ALA A 109 10.84 -0.52 -0.71
N VAL A 110 10.26 0.57 -0.20
CA VAL A 110 10.87 1.91 -0.23
C VAL A 110 12.24 1.93 0.46
N ASN A 111 12.35 1.35 1.66
CA ASN A 111 13.61 1.27 2.40
C ASN A 111 14.68 0.45 1.65
N ASN A 112 14.27 -0.65 1.02
CA ASN A 112 15.14 -1.50 0.23
C ASN A 112 15.64 -0.80 -1.03
N CYS A 113 14.76 -0.11 -1.78
CA CYS A 113 15.14 0.72 -2.92
C CYS A 113 16.18 1.76 -2.53
N TYR A 114 15.95 2.48 -1.42
CA TYR A 114 16.92 3.45 -0.90
C TYR A 114 18.26 2.81 -0.53
N ALA A 115 18.25 1.65 0.12
CA ALA A 115 19.45 0.94 0.53
C ALA A 115 20.28 0.44 -0.67
N TYR A 116 19.63 -0.03 -1.73
CA TYR A 116 20.31 -0.38 -2.98
C TYR A 116 21.01 0.85 -3.58
N ARG A 117 20.34 2.02 -3.65
CA ARG A 117 21.00 3.25 -4.14
C ARG A 117 22.24 3.66 -3.34
N LYS A 118 22.33 3.24 -2.07
CA LYS A 118 23.47 3.53 -1.20
C LYS A 118 24.55 2.44 -1.22
N GLY A 119 24.39 1.38 -2.01
CA GLY A 119 25.30 0.22 -2.04
C GLY A 119 25.35 -0.53 -0.70
N LYS A 120 24.27 -0.45 0.09
CA LYS A 120 24.23 -1.02 1.45
C LYS A 120 23.30 -2.21 1.59
N GLN A 121 22.52 -2.52 0.55
CA GLN A 121 21.64 -3.67 0.59
C GLN A 121 22.43 -4.97 0.47
N LYS A 122 22.08 -5.97 1.28
CA LYS A 122 22.68 -7.30 1.24
C LYS A 122 21.58 -8.33 1.06
N ASP A 123 21.81 -9.31 0.20
CA ASP A 123 20.84 -10.37 -0.03
C ASP A 123 20.47 -11.09 1.29
N GLY A 124 19.19 -11.40 1.44
CA GLY A 124 18.62 -12.01 2.65
C GLY A 124 18.65 -11.15 3.93
N LYS A 125 19.03 -9.87 3.87
CA LYS A 125 19.04 -8.98 5.05
C LYS A 125 18.28 -7.69 4.78
N ASN A 126 17.32 -7.38 5.64
CA ASN A 126 16.75 -6.03 5.64
C ASN A 126 17.83 -5.03 6.08
N PRO A 127 18.04 -3.95 5.30
CA PRO A 127 19.04 -2.96 5.61
C PRO A 127 18.55 -2.18 6.85
N HIS A 128 19.43 -1.98 7.83
CA HIS A 128 19.15 -1.11 8.98
C HIS A 128 19.23 0.38 8.59
N ILE A 129 18.62 0.73 7.45
CA ILE A 129 18.61 2.07 6.89
C ILE A 129 17.17 2.50 6.84
N LYS A 130 16.87 3.53 7.63
CA LYS A 130 15.55 4.15 7.68
C LYS A 130 15.66 5.52 7.04
N PRO A 131 15.45 5.64 5.71
CA PRO A 131 15.48 6.93 5.01
C PRO A 131 14.51 7.94 5.62
N TYR A 132 13.38 7.47 6.14
CA TYR A 132 12.30 8.29 6.68
C TYR A 132 12.16 8.08 8.20
N LYS A 133 13.04 8.67 9.00
CA LYS A 133 13.02 8.52 10.47
C LYS A 133 11.68 8.92 11.11
N HIS A 134 10.95 9.85 10.51
CA HIS A 134 9.63 10.27 11.00
C HIS A 134 8.58 9.14 10.90
N LEU A 135 8.81 8.14 10.03
CA LEU A 135 7.94 6.97 9.86
C LEU A 135 8.27 5.82 10.81
N ASP A 136 9.25 5.96 11.73
CA ASP A 136 9.59 4.89 12.68
C ASP A 136 8.39 4.50 13.56
N GLY A 137 7.62 5.50 14.01
CA GLY A 137 6.38 5.29 14.76
C GLY A 137 5.29 4.62 13.93
N VAL A 138 5.20 4.98 12.64
CA VAL A 138 4.26 4.39 11.67
C VAL A 138 4.59 2.92 11.46
N TYR A 139 5.84 2.61 11.12
CA TYR A 139 6.32 1.24 10.91
C TYR A 139 6.06 0.35 12.14
N LYS A 140 6.34 0.85 13.35
CA LYS A 140 6.07 0.14 14.60
C LYS A 140 4.56 -0.13 14.77
N SER A 141 3.73 0.85 14.46
CA SER A 141 2.27 0.72 14.56
C SER A 141 1.71 -0.30 13.56
N LEU A 142 2.14 -0.23 12.30
CA LEU A 142 1.80 -1.21 11.26
C LEU A 142 2.24 -2.62 11.65
N THR A 143 3.44 -2.77 12.19
CA THR A 143 3.96 -4.08 12.66
C THR A 143 3.08 -4.66 13.77
N ASN A 144 2.62 -3.82 14.70
CA ASN A 144 1.75 -4.30 15.78
C ASN A 144 0.39 -4.77 15.27
N VAL A 145 -0.16 -4.09 14.27
CA VAL A 145 -1.43 -4.47 13.64
C VAL A 145 -1.24 -5.74 12.81
N ALA A 146 -0.19 -5.80 11.98
CA ALA A 146 0.10 -6.93 11.10
C ALA A 146 0.37 -8.24 11.87
N HIS A 147 0.93 -8.16 13.08
CA HIS A 147 1.19 -9.34 13.92
C HIS A 147 0.05 -9.66 14.90
N ASN A 148 -1.09 -8.97 14.81
CA ASN A 148 -2.20 -9.10 15.75
C ASN A 148 -1.77 -8.94 17.23
N SER A 149 -0.70 -8.17 17.49
CA SER A 149 -0.05 -8.15 18.81
C SER A 149 -0.69 -7.19 19.81
N LYS A 150 -1.60 -6.33 19.35
CA LYS A 150 -2.38 -5.41 20.20
C LYS A 150 -3.83 -5.87 20.29
N ARG A 151 -4.13 -6.61 21.35
CA ARG A 151 -5.47 -7.16 21.64
C ARG A 151 -6.58 -6.11 21.54
N ASP A 152 -6.40 -4.94 22.14
CA ASP A 152 -7.43 -3.90 22.15
C ASP A 152 -7.72 -3.35 20.74
N ALA A 153 -6.68 -3.19 19.93
CA ALA A 153 -6.83 -2.80 18.52
C ALA A 153 -7.56 -3.89 17.73
N MET A 154 -7.22 -5.17 17.95
CA MET A 154 -7.90 -6.28 17.27
C MET A 154 -9.38 -6.39 17.67
N GLN A 155 -9.69 -6.22 18.96
CA GLN A 155 -11.08 -6.20 19.45
C GLN A 155 -11.89 -5.03 18.88
N TYR A 156 -11.27 -3.86 18.75
CA TYR A 156 -11.91 -2.70 18.14
C TYR A 156 -12.21 -2.94 16.65
N LEU A 157 -11.23 -3.43 15.89
CA LEU A 157 -11.38 -3.68 14.45
C LEU A 157 -12.32 -4.84 14.13
N SER A 158 -12.42 -5.86 15.01
CA SER A 158 -13.34 -6.99 14.85
C SER A 158 -14.74 -6.78 15.46
N GLY A 159 -14.98 -5.63 16.10
CA GLY A 159 -16.21 -5.38 16.86
C GLY A 159 -16.43 -6.32 18.05
N GLY A 160 -15.36 -6.99 18.53
CA GLY A 160 -15.32 -7.65 19.85
C GLY A 160 -15.99 -9.03 19.97
N SER A 161 -16.61 -9.57 18.91
CA SER A 161 -17.25 -10.91 18.93
C SER A 161 -16.57 -11.87 17.95
N PRO A 162 -16.35 -13.15 18.33
CA PRO A 162 -15.74 -14.15 17.45
C PRO A 162 -16.61 -14.51 16.22
N ALA A 163 -17.89 -14.14 16.23
CA ALA A 163 -18.81 -14.31 15.12
C ALA A 163 -19.11 -13.01 14.38
N ASN A 164 -18.52 -11.89 14.81
CA ASN A 164 -18.71 -10.62 14.12
C ASN A 164 -17.76 -10.54 12.93
N LEU A 165 -18.35 -10.56 11.74
CA LEU A 165 -17.66 -10.44 10.46
C LEU A 165 -17.80 -9.03 9.87
N ASP A 166 -18.44 -8.11 10.59
CA ASP A 166 -18.69 -6.73 10.18
C ASP A 166 -17.45 -5.84 10.37
N PRO A 167 -16.65 -5.55 9.32
CA PRO A 167 -15.68 -4.47 9.32
C PRO A 167 -16.36 -3.16 9.72
N LYS A 168 -15.96 -2.65 10.88
CA LYS A 168 -16.31 -1.30 11.26
C LYS A 168 -15.48 -0.32 10.43
N PHE A 169 -16.12 0.55 9.65
CA PHE A 169 -15.42 1.67 9.03
C PHE A 169 -14.84 2.61 10.10
N ASP A 170 -13.53 2.82 10.02
CA ASP A 170 -12.80 3.79 10.83
C ASP A 170 -12.12 4.78 9.90
N LYS A 171 -12.76 5.94 9.72
CA LYS A 171 -12.29 7.01 8.84
C LYS A 171 -10.86 7.43 9.17
N ALA A 172 -10.56 7.74 10.43
CA ALA A 172 -9.26 8.24 10.82
C ALA A 172 -8.15 7.20 10.57
N PHE A 173 -8.43 5.92 10.84
CA PHE A 173 -7.48 4.85 10.58
C PHE A 173 -7.30 4.58 9.08
N ALA A 174 -8.38 4.60 8.30
CA ALA A 174 -8.35 4.48 6.85
C ALA A 174 -7.52 5.60 6.21
N GLU A 175 -7.74 6.86 6.61
CA GLU A 175 -6.97 8.03 6.15
C GLU A 175 -5.50 7.90 6.52
N TRP A 176 -5.18 7.49 7.75
CA TRP A 176 -3.80 7.29 8.17
C TRP A 176 -3.07 6.20 7.37
N LEU A 177 -3.75 5.08 7.08
CA LEU A 177 -3.22 4.04 6.21
C LEU A 177 -3.03 4.55 4.78
N LEU A 178 -4.01 5.28 4.24
CA LEU A 178 -3.97 5.84 2.89
C LEU A 178 -2.84 6.88 2.74
N LEU A 179 -2.64 7.77 3.71
CA LEU A 179 -1.50 8.71 3.72
C LEU A 179 -0.15 7.96 3.71
N THR A 180 -0.06 6.83 4.42
CA THR A 180 1.14 5.99 4.37
C THR A 180 1.34 5.38 2.99
N HIS A 181 0.28 4.88 2.37
CA HIS A 181 0.29 4.35 1.01
C HIS A 181 0.73 5.41 0.00
N ILE A 182 0.14 6.61 0.03
CA ILE A 182 0.49 7.75 -0.83
C ILE A 182 1.97 8.11 -0.69
N HIS A 183 2.50 8.18 0.54
CA HIS A 183 3.93 8.39 0.75
C HIS A 183 4.79 7.34 0.05
N CYS A 184 4.39 6.07 0.11
CA CYS A 184 5.09 4.99 -0.58
C CYS A 184 5.01 5.12 -2.09
N LEU A 185 3.84 5.43 -2.67
CA LEU A 185 3.66 5.69 -4.11
C LEU A 185 4.61 6.78 -4.59
N CYS A 186 4.62 7.94 -3.93
CA CYS A 186 5.51 9.06 -4.25
C CYS A 186 6.98 8.64 -4.13
N SER A 187 7.34 7.92 -3.07
CA SER A 187 8.73 7.46 -2.84
C SER A 187 9.21 6.50 -3.92
N VAL A 188 8.37 5.57 -4.36
CA VAL A 188 8.71 4.64 -5.44
C VAL A 188 8.76 5.37 -6.77
N ALA A 189 7.86 6.30 -7.06
CA ALA A 189 7.91 7.11 -8.28
C ALA A 189 9.22 7.91 -8.36
N MET A 190 9.62 8.58 -7.26
CA MET A 190 10.91 9.26 -7.15
C MET A 190 12.12 8.33 -7.26
N ASP A 191 12.02 7.09 -6.78
CA ASP A 191 13.10 6.11 -6.95
C ASP A 191 13.17 5.59 -8.38
N MET A 192 12.02 5.46 -9.06
CA MET A 192 11.93 4.96 -10.43
C MET A 192 12.53 5.92 -11.45
N THR A 193 12.50 7.24 -11.22
CA THR A 193 13.13 8.21 -12.13
C THR A 193 14.65 8.02 -12.22
N TYR A 194 15.27 7.38 -11.22
CA TYR A 194 16.65 6.91 -11.37
C TYR A 194 16.73 5.89 -12.51
N LYS A 195 17.35 6.28 -13.64
CA LYS A 195 17.40 5.58 -14.94
C LYS A 195 16.14 5.70 -15.82
N ALA A 196 15.14 6.46 -15.42
CA ALA A 196 13.92 6.73 -16.21
C ALA A 196 13.55 8.23 -16.19
N GLU A 197 14.59 9.07 -16.22
CA GLU A 197 14.45 10.53 -16.26
C GLU A 197 13.63 10.95 -17.49
N PHE A 198 12.87 12.03 -17.36
CA PHE A 198 12.10 12.58 -18.47
C PHE A 198 13.02 13.18 -19.53
N SER A 199 14.09 13.85 -19.10
CA SER A 199 15.17 14.36 -19.92
C SER A 199 16.51 14.25 -19.18
N ALA A 200 17.62 14.60 -19.82
CA ALA A 200 18.94 14.57 -19.20
C ALA A 200 19.05 15.47 -17.94
N ASP A 201 18.22 16.50 -17.85
CA ASP A 201 18.24 17.49 -16.77
C ASP A 201 17.01 17.42 -15.86
N GLU A 202 15.96 16.69 -16.27
CA GLU A 202 14.68 16.65 -15.57
C GLU A 202 14.24 15.20 -15.27
N PRO A 203 14.12 14.81 -13.98
CA PRO A 203 13.67 13.46 -13.64
C PRO A 203 12.18 13.21 -13.93
N PHE A 204 11.37 14.29 -13.95
CA PHE A 204 9.93 14.27 -14.14
C PHE A 204 9.54 15.21 -15.28
N SER A 205 8.43 14.90 -15.97
CA SER A 205 7.78 15.89 -16.84
C SER A 205 7.14 17.02 -16.02
N GLY A 206 6.71 18.11 -16.67
CA GLY A 206 5.98 19.20 -16.02
C GLY A 206 4.71 18.72 -15.30
N ASP A 207 3.91 17.87 -15.94
CA ASP A 207 2.69 17.31 -15.36
C ASP A 207 3.00 16.38 -14.19
N GLU A 208 4.01 15.52 -14.33
CA GLU A 208 4.40 14.61 -13.25
C GLU A 208 4.88 15.35 -12.03
N LYS A 209 5.69 16.40 -12.23
CA LYS A 209 6.16 17.24 -11.16
C LYS A 209 4.99 17.93 -10.46
N PHE A 210 4.06 18.51 -11.22
CA PHE A 210 2.88 19.17 -10.67
C PHE A 210 2.05 18.23 -9.80
N PHE A 211 1.68 17.04 -10.31
CA PHE A 211 0.86 16.09 -9.55
C PHE A 211 1.62 15.47 -8.37
N LEU A 212 2.94 15.28 -8.48
CA LEU A 212 3.77 14.84 -7.37
C LEU A 212 3.80 15.90 -6.26
N GLU A 213 3.96 17.16 -6.61
CA GLU A 213 3.92 18.29 -5.66
C GLU A 213 2.55 18.37 -4.97
N CYS A 214 1.44 18.25 -5.71
CA CYS A 214 0.10 18.19 -5.11
C CYS A 214 -0.05 17.05 -4.08
N ALA A 215 0.43 15.84 -4.40
CA ALA A 215 0.35 14.72 -3.47
C ALA A 215 1.22 14.94 -2.21
N LEU A 216 2.43 15.48 -2.39
CA LEU A 216 3.33 15.80 -1.28
C LEU A 216 2.79 16.95 -0.40
N ASP A 217 2.17 17.96 -1.00
CA ASP A 217 1.56 19.08 -0.28
C ASP A 217 0.43 18.61 0.64
N VAL A 218 -0.40 17.66 0.19
CA VAL A 218 -1.42 17.04 1.04
C VAL A 218 -0.78 16.29 2.20
N LEU A 219 0.27 15.49 1.96
CA LEU A 219 0.99 14.80 3.04
C LEU A 219 1.59 15.77 4.06
N THR A 220 2.08 16.94 3.62
CA THR A 220 2.59 17.98 4.51
C THR A 220 1.47 18.70 5.25
N ALA A 221 0.37 19.04 4.58
CA ALA A 221 -0.80 19.70 5.18
C ALA A 221 -1.49 18.83 6.23
N LYS A 222 -1.46 17.50 6.07
CA LYS A 222 -1.94 16.53 7.08
C LYS A 222 -0.90 16.21 8.17
N GLU A 223 0.20 16.97 8.24
CA GLU A 223 1.31 16.78 9.18
C GLU A 223 1.94 15.38 9.13
N TYR A 224 1.74 14.65 8.03
CA TYR A 224 2.23 13.29 7.84
C TYR A 224 3.70 13.29 7.38
N LEU A 225 4.03 14.19 6.45
CA LEU A 225 5.40 14.51 6.06
C LEU A 225 5.86 15.80 6.77
N VAL A 226 6.82 15.67 7.68
CA VAL A 226 7.53 16.82 8.25
C VAL A 226 8.78 17.09 7.41
N LEU A 227 8.67 18.03 6.46
CA LEU A 227 9.84 18.59 5.78
C LEU A 227 10.59 19.45 6.82
N LYS A 228 11.82 19.06 7.14
CA LYS A 228 12.75 19.87 7.93
C LYS A 228 13.71 20.60 7.03
#